data_AF-A0A937X419-F1
#
_entry.id   AF-A0A937X419-F1
#
_cell.length_a   1.000
_cell.length_b   1.000
_cell.length_c   1.000
_cell.angle_alpha   90.00
_cell.angle_beta   90.00
_cell.angle_gamma   90.00
#
_symmetry.space_group_name_H-M   'P 1'
#
loop_
_entity.id
_entity.type
_entity.pdbx_description
1 polymer ?
#
loop_
_entity_poly.entity_id
_entity_poly.type
_entity_poly.pdbx_seq_one_letter_code
_entity_poly.pdbx_strand_id
1 'polypeptide(L)'
;MKDARFLVVPRGDLEGQMLHEKVAGLPAWLSASMDILAMPPVDVSSTEIRRFIREGEVDRTRVPRVVSRYITRYGLYYETSVWQTEYGE
;
A
#
# COMPACT_ATOMS: atom_id res chain seq x y z
N MET A 1 -7.45 -17.73 -18.78
CA MET A 1 -6.36 -17.02 -18.08
C MET A 1 -5.17 -17.96 -17.96
N LYS A 2 -4.23 -17.95 -18.92
CA LYS A 2 -2.99 -18.75 -18.86
C LYS A 2 -1.71 -17.92 -18.92
N ASP A 3 -1.82 -16.59 -19.00
CA ASP A 3 -0.68 -15.72 -19.32
C ASP A 3 -0.32 -14.72 -18.22
N ALA A 4 -0.96 -14.81 -17.04
CA ALA A 4 -0.62 -13.96 -15.90
C ALA A 4 0.41 -14.65 -15.01
N ARG A 5 1.46 -13.90 -14.62
CA ARG A 5 2.37 -14.29 -13.54
C ARG A 5 2.16 -13.41 -12.32
N PHE A 6 2.32 -14.01 -11.16
CA PHE A 6 2.21 -13.33 -9.87
C PHE A 6 3.59 -13.13 -9.27
N LEU A 7 3.98 -11.88 -9.08
CA LEU A 7 5.17 -11.55 -8.31
C LEU A 7 4.76 -11.36 -6.84
N VAL A 8 5.22 -12.25 -5.98
CA VAL A 8 4.87 -12.26 -4.56
C VAL A 8 5.96 -11.57 -3.78
N VAL A 9 5.60 -10.46 -3.14
CA VAL A 9 6.50 -9.66 -2.32
C VAL A 9 6.14 -9.87 -0.85
N PRO A 10 7.07 -10.37 -0.02
CA PRO A 10 6.83 -10.52 1.42
C PRO A 10 6.60 -9.16 2.09
N ARG A 11 5.73 -9.14 3.11
CA ARG A 11 5.47 -7.96 3.95
C ARG A 11 5.22 -8.39 5.39
N GLY A 12 5.85 -7.67 6.33
CA GLY A 12 5.71 -7.93 7.76
C GLY A 12 6.32 -9.29 8.14
N ASP A 13 5.69 -10.03 9.04
CA ASP A 13 6.22 -11.31 9.52
C ASP A 13 6.07 -12.46 8.50
N LEU A 14 5.45 -12.20 7.35
CA LEU A 14 5.22 -13.20 6.32
C LEU A 14 6.41 -13.31 5.36
N GLU A 15 7.50 -13.89 5.86
CA GLU A 15 8.75 -14.02 5.11
C GLU A 15 9.29 -15.47 5.12
N GLY A 16 10.30 -15.71 4.27
CA GLY A 16 11.08 -16.94 4.27
C GLY A 16 10.21 -18.21 4.13
N GLN A 17 10.52 -19.20 4.96
CA GLN A 17 9.95 -20.54 4.84
C GLN A 17 8.41 -20.57 4.96
N MET A 18 7.82 -19.75 5.83
CA MET A 18 6.38 -19.72 6.02
C MET A 18 5.64 -19.25 4.76
N LEU A 19 6.20 -18.30 4.02
CA LEU A 19 5.64 -17.86 2.73
C LEU A 19 5.74 -18.97 1.68
N HIS A 20 6.90 -19.64 1.59
CA HIS A 20 7.09 -20.76 0.66
C HIS A 20 6.10 -21.91 0.92
N GLU A 21 5.86 -22.26 2.18
CA GLU A 21 4.89 -23.29 2.56
C GLU A 21 3.45 -22.90 2.17
N LYS A 22 3.07 -21.63 2.39
CA LYS A 22 1.75 -21.13 1.96
C LYS A 22 1.57 -21.18 0.45
N VAL A 23 2.60 -20.81 -0.33
CA VAL A 23 2.56 -20.87 -1.79
C VAL A 23 2.53 -22.32 -2.28
N ALA A 24 3.30 -23.21 -1.66
CA ALA A 24 3.29 -24.64 -1.99
C ALA A 24 1.94 -25.32 -1.69
N GLY A 25 1.17 -24.79 -0.73
CA GLY A 25 -0.18 -25.26 -0.41
C GLY A 25 -1.26 -24.82 -1.41
N LEU A 26 -0.95 -23.96 -2.37
CA LEU A 26 -1.90 -23.53 -3.42
C LEU A 26 -2.01 -24.58 -4.53
N PRO A 27 -3.10 -24.58 -5.32
CA PRO A 27 -3.22 -25.44 -6.50
C PRO A 27 -1.99 -25.33 -7.41
N ALA A 28 -1.51 -26.46 -7.93
CA ALA A 28 -0.26 -26.54 -8.69
C ALA A 28 -0.17 -25.55 -9.87
N TRP A 29 -1.30 -25.29 -10.54
CA TRP A 29 -1.35 -24.34 -11.65
C TRP A 29 -1.12 -22.89 -11.20
N LEU A 30 -1.50 -22.54 -9.97
CA LEU A 30 -1.35 -21.21 -9.41
C LEU A 30 0.05 -21.03 -8.81
N SER A 31 0.52 -22.02 -8.05
CA SER A 31 1.89 -21.99 -7.49
C SER A 31 2.96 -21.98 -8.58
N ALA A 32 2.76 -22.70 -9.69
CA ALA A 32 3.65 -22.65 -10.85
C ALA A 32 3.65 -21.31 -11.59
N SER A 33 2.67 -20.43 -11.33
CA SER A 33 2.58 -19.09 -11.92
C SER A 33 3.11 -17.97 -10.99
N MET A 34 3.64 -18.33 -9.82
CA MET A 34 4.10 -17.42 -8.78
C MET A 34 5.62 -17.40 -8.67
N ASP A 35 6.20 -16.21 -8.66
CA ASP A 35 7.62 -15.97 -8.36
C ASP A 35 7.71 -15.13 -7.08
N ILE A 36 8.37 -15.65 -6.04
CA ILE A 36 8.60 -14.91 -4.78
C ILE A 36 9.86 -14.06 -4.93
N LEU A 37 9.73 -12.75 -4.70
CA LEU A 37 10.83 -11.79 -4.81
C LEU A 37 11.37 -11.42 -3.44
N ALA A 38 12.70 -11.51 -3.30
CA ALA A 38 13.40 -10.91 -2.17
C ALA A 38 13.52 -9.40 -2.43
N MET A 39 12.80 -8.60 -1.65
CA MET A 39 12.96 -7.15 -1.67
C MET A 39 12.77 -6.55 -0.28
N PRO A 40 13.36 -5.37 -0.01
CA PRO A 40 13.15 -4.69 1.26
C PRO A 40 11.67 -4.41 1.51
N PRO A 41 11.18 -4.56 2.75
CA PRO A 41 9.79 -4.30 3.07
C PRO A 41 9.45 -2.82 2.86
N VAL A 42 8.38 -2.58 2.10
CA VAL A 42 7.78 -1.24 1.99
C VAL A 42 6.70 -1.14 3.05
N ASP A 43 7.09 -0.67 4.24
CA ASP A 43 6.16 -0.49 5.34
C ASP A 43 5.39 0.84 5.21
N VAL A 44 4.45 0.83 4.27
CA VAL A 44 3.50 1.91 4.04
C VAL A 44 2.12 1.28 3.83
N SER A 45 1.12 1.77 4.55
CA SER A 45 -0.28 1.35 4.41
C SER A 45 -1.15 2.53 4.00
N SER A 46 -2.07 2.32 3.05
CA SER A 46 -3.06 3.34 2.71
C SER A 46 -3.96 3.69 3.90
N THR A 47 -4.17 2.76 4.84
CA THR A 47 -4.93 3.02 6.07
C THR A 47 -4.22 4.04 6.95
N GLU A 48 -2.91 3.92 7.12
CA GLU A 48 -2.09 4.86 7.89
C GLU A 48 -1.97 6.20 7.19
N ILE A 49 -1.77 6.20 5.86
CA ILE A 49 -1.79 7.42 5.04
C ILE A 49 -3.08 8.21 5.27
N ARG A 50 -4.24 7.56 5.16
CA ARG A 50 -5.54 8.22 5.38
C ARG A 50 -5.74 8.66 6.83
N ARG A 51 -5.15 7.96 7.80
CA ARG A 51 -5.16 8.37 9.21
C ARG A 51 -4.36 9.66 9.40
N PHE A 52 -3.12 9.70 8.92
CA PHE A 52 -2.27 10.89 9.00
C PHE A 52 -2.91 12.11 8.33
N ILE A 53 -3.52 11.94 7.15
CA ILE A 53 -4.20 13.06 6.47
C ILE A 53 -5.36 13.61 7.32
N ARG A 54 -6.19 12.74 7.91
CA ARG A 54 -7.29 13.16 8.79
C ARG A 54 -6.80 13.87 10.04
N GLU A 55 -5.65 13.44 10.58
CA GLU A 55 -5.02 14.02 11.76
C GLU A 55 -4.21 15.31 11.43
N GLY A 56 -4.23 15.78 10.17
CA GLY A 56 -3.46 16.95 9.73
C GLY A 56 -1.96 16.70 9.50
N GLU A 57 -1.51 15.45 9.65
CA GLU A 57 -0.10 15.04 9.55
C GLU A 57 0.29 14.63 8.11
N VAL A 58 -0.10 15.41 7.10
CA VAL A 58 0.08 15.07 5.68
C VAL A 58 1.55 14.80 5.30
N ASP A 59 2.49 15.49 5.93
CA ASP A 59 3.92 15.31 5.70
C ASP A 59 4.45 13.93 6.15
N ARG A 60 3.71 13.21 7.01
CA ARG A 60 4.06 11.85 7.47
C ARG A 60 3.58 10.74 6.53
N THR A 61 2.82 11.07 5.49
CA THR A 61 2.17 10.08 4.62
C THR A 61 3.14 9.29 3.72
N ARG A 62 4.40 9.72 3.59
CA ARG A 62 5.44 9.06 2.76
C ARG A 62 5.03 8.81 1.31
N VAL A 63 4.00 9.51 0.81
CA VAL A 63 3.57 9.44 -0.59
C VAL A 63 4.45 10.31 -1.48
N PRO A 64 4.54 10.02 -2.80
CA PRO A 64 5.24 10.91 -3.72
C PRO A 64 4.68 12.33 -3.66
N ARG A 65 5.55 13.34 -3.80
CA ARG A 65 5.19 14.77 -3.68
C ARG A 65 4.02 15.19 -4.59
N VAL A 66 3.95 14.64 -5.80
CA VAL A 66 2.85 14.90 -6.73
C VAL A 66 1.51 14.37 -6.23
N VAL A 67 1.51 13.24 -5.52
CA VAL A 67 0.32 12.66 -4.90
C VAL A 67 -0.11 13.49 -3.69
N SER A 68 0.83 13.90 -2.84
CA SER A 68 0.56 14.80 -1.71
C SER A 68 -0.09 16.12 -2.18
N ARG A 69 0.44 16.75 -3.23
CA ARG A 69 -0.16 17.94 -3.84
C ARG A 69 -1.59 17.71 -4.35
N TYR A 70 -1.84 16.55 -4.96
CA TYR A 70 -3.16 16.18 -5.44
C TYR A 70 -4.15 16.00 -4.26
N ILE A 71 -3.72 15.31 -3.20
CA ILE A 71 -4.51 15.12 -1.98
C ILE A 71 -4.92 16.47 -1.39
N THR A 72 -3.98 17.40 -1.21
CA THR A 72 -4.27 18.73 -0.65
C THR A 72 -5.18 19.55 -1.55
N ARG A 73 -4.87 19.61 -2.86
CA ARG A 73 -5.63 20.40 -3.84
C ARG A 73 -7.10 20.01 -3.92
N TYR A 74 -7.40 18.71 -3.78
CA TYR A 74 -8.76 18.18 -3.91
C TYR A 74 -9.40 17.77 -2.58
N GLY A 75 -8.74 18.06 -1.45
CA GLY A 75 -9.26 17.73 -0.12
C GLY A 75 -9.50 16.25 0.13
N LEU A 76 -8.69 15.38 -0.47
CA LEU A 76 -8.89 13.94 -0.35
C LEU A 76 -8.59 13.47 1.08
N TYR A 77 -9.49 12.67 1.63
CA TYR A 77 -9.36 12.03 2.94
C TYR A 77 -9.34 12.99 4.14
N TYR A 78 -9.50 14.30 3.95
CA TYR A 78 -9.76 15.21 5.06
C TYR A 78 -11.18 15.03 5.58
N GLU A 79 -11.41 15.35 6.84
CA GLU A 79 -12.76 15.64 7.31
C GLU A 79 -13.24 16.95 6.65
N THR A 80 -14.47 16.97 6.14
CA THR A 80 -15.02 18.08 5.35
C THR A 80 -14.89 19.43 6.07
N SER A 81 -15.07 19.45 7.39
CA SER A 81 -14.94 20.64 8.23
C SER A 81 -13.51 21.19 8.31
N VAL A 82 -12.50 20.31 8.36
CA VAL A 82 -11.08 20.67 8.48
C VAL A 82 -10.56 21.22 7.16
N TRP A 83 -10.90 20.58 6.04
CA TRP A 83 -10.41 21.01 4.73
C TRP A 83 -10.91 22.41 4.34
N GLN A 84 -12.18 22.71 4.57
CA GLN A 84 -12.76 24.03 4.26
C GLN A 84 -12.14 25.15 5.11
N THR A 85 -11.67 24.84 6.33
CA THR A 85 -11.12 25.84 7.26
C THR A 85 -9.67 26.18 6.94
N GLU A 86 -8.86 25.20 6.52
CA GLU A 86 -7.41 25.37 6.35
C GLU A 86 -6.94 25.47 4.89
N TYR A 87 -7.69 24.92 3.94
CA TYR A 87 -7.23 24.72 2.55
C TYR A 87 -8.30 24.99 1.48
N GLY A 88 -9.51 25.37 1.85
CA GLY A 88 -10.59 25.71 0.93
C GLY A 88 -10.45 27.14 0.42
N GLU A 89 -9.91 27.31 -0.78
CA GLU A 89 -10.09 28.52 -1.60
C GLU A 89 -11.26 28.34 -2.58
#